data_AF-A0A1A3BX32-F1
#
_entry.id   AF-A0A1A3BX32-F1
#
_cell.length_a   1.000
_cell.length_b   1.000
_cell.length_c   1.000
_cell.angle_alpha   90.00
_cell.angle_beta   90.00
_cell.angle_gamma   90.00
#
_symmetry.space_group_name_H-M   'P 1'
#
loop_
_entity.id
_entity.type
_entity.pdbx_description
1 polymer ?
#
loop_
_entity_poly.entity_id
_entity_poly.type
_entity_poly.pdbx_seq_one_letter_code
_entity_poly.pdbx_strand_id
1 'polypeptide(L)' 'MTQADVRNDAPVARDSGGVLTVQRRTASCTCRWEGRHRLLRSFAVHDALMHAAQSRCRPGVPLVCDKPPI' A
#
# COMPACT_ATOMS: atom_id res chain seq x y z
N MET A 1 -18.83 -8.38 16.56
CA MET A 1 -17.49 -7.88 16.20
C MET A 1 -17.17 -8.43 14.82
N THR A 2 -17.37 -7.61 13.77
CA THR A 2 -17.29 -8.05 12.37
C THR A 2 -15.84 -8.21 11.92
N GLN A 3 -15.56 -9.39 11.38
CA GLN A 3 -14.29 -9.84 10.83
C GLN A 3 -13.85 -8.89 9.72
N ALA A 4 -12.73 -8.19 9.92
CA ALA A 4 -12.13 -7.39 8.87
C ALA A 4 -11.62 -8.34 7.79
N ASP A 5 -12.22 -8.29 6.60
CA ASP A 5 -11.77 -9.01 5.41
C ASP A 5 -10.33 -8.60 5.08
N VAL A 6 -9.35 -9.38 5.58
CA VAL A 6 -7.96 -9.25 5.19
C VAL A 6 -7.86 -9.78 3.76
N ARG A 7 -8.15 -8.90 2.78
CA ARG A 7 -7.87 -9.16 1.37
C ARG A 7 -6.38 -9.45 1.25
N ASN A 8 -6.07 -10.68 0.86
CA ASN A 8 -4.70 -11.13 0.67
C ASN A 8 -4.20 -10.54 -0.66
N ASP A 9 -3.48 -9.42 -0.59
CA ASP A 9 -2.86 -8.73 -1.73
C ASP A 9 -1.62 -9.48 -2.24
N ALA A 10 -1.77 -10.77 -2.52
CA ALA A 10 -0.75 -11.49 -3.26
C ALA A 10 -0.51 -10.72 -4.58
N PRO A 11 0.75 -10.50 -5.00
CA PRO A 11 1.02 -9.90 -6.30
C PRO A 11 0.34 -10.78 -7.36
N VAL A 12 -0.70 -10.23 -8.00
CA VAL A 12 -1.39 -10.90 -9.10
C VAL A 12 -0.44 -10.84 -10.29
N ALA A 13 0.44 -11.82 -10.39
CA ALA A 13 1.22 -12.07 -11.58
C ALA A 13 0.25 -12.49 -12.69
N ARG A 14 -0.08 -11.58 -13.61
CA ARG A 14 -0.77 -11.95 -14.85
C ARG A 14 0.27 -12.49 -15.81
N ASP A 15 0.27 -13.79 -16.03
CA ASP A 15 1.15 -14.42 -17.02
C ASP A 15 0.58 -14.20 -18.43
N SER A 16 1.29 -13.38 -19.19
CA SER A 16 1.11 -13.21 -20.64
C SER A 16 2.50 -13.34 -21.28
N GLY A 17 3.14 -14.50 -21.18
CA GLY A 17 4.39 -14.78 -21.90
C GLY A 17 5.68 -14.31 -21.21
N GLY A 18 5.80 -14.52 -19.90
CA GLY A 18 7.10 -14.46 -19.21
C GLY A 18 7.55 -13.09 -18.68
N VAL A 19 6.66 -12.09 -18.65
CA VAL A 19 6.96 -10.78 -18.03
C VAL A 19 6.16 -10.60 -16.74
N LEU A 20 6.87 -10.56 -15.60
CA LEU A 20 6.28 -10.16 -14.32
C LEU A 20 6.24 -8.63 -14.22
N THR A 21 5.05 -8.05 -14.32
CA THR A 21 4.86 -6.62 -14.04
C THR A 21 4.62 -6.41 -12.54
N VAL A 22 5.51 -5.65 -11.90
CA VAL A 22 5.37 -5.31 -10.47
C VAL A 22 4.89 -3.88 -10.33
N GLN A 23 3.72 -3.71 -9.72
CA GLN A 23 3.19 -2.39 -9.39
C GLN A 23 3.85 -1.86 -8.12
N ARG A 24 4.32 -0.62 -8.16
CA ARG A 24 4.86 0.07 -6.98
C ARG A 24 3.71 0.70 -6.20
N ARG A 25 3.72 0.50 -4.90
CA ARG A 25 2.68 0.93 -3.97
C ARG A 25 3.24 1.94 -2.99
N THR A 26 2.46 2.97 -2.66
CA THR A 26 2.90 4.04 -1.76
C THR A 26 1.87 4.27 -0.66
N ALA A 27 2.35 4.43 0.57
CA ALA A 27 1.52 4.79 1.73
C ALA A 27 1.13 6.27 1.70
N SER A 28 -0.05 6.62 2.21
CA SER A 28 -0.49 8.02 2.35
C SER A 28 -1.01 8.33 3.78
N CYS A 29 -0.78 9.55 4.29
CA CYS A 29 -1.43 10.10 5.48
C CYS A 29 -2.22 11.38 5.15
N THR A 30 -3.28 11.68 5.92
CA THR A 30 -4.05 12.93 5.81
C THR A 30 -3.20 14.20 6.02
N CYS A 31 -2.02 14.08 6.63
CA CYS A 31 -1.07 15.19 6.80
C CYS A 31 -0.25 15.50 5.53
N ARG A 32 -0.57 14.87 4.38
CA ARG A 32 0.17 14.96 3.09
C ARG A 32 1.54 14.27 3.09
N TRP A 33 1.82 13.43 4.07
CA TRP A 33 2.98 12.55 4.02
C TRP A 33 2.75 11.39 3.05
N GLU A 34 3.79 11.06 2.29
CA GLU A 34 3.85 9.90 1.40
C GLU A 34 5.00 8.98 1.80
N GLY A 35 4.72 7.67 1.83
CA GLY A 35 5.70 6.65 2.20
C GLY A 35 6.68 6.30 1.09
N ARG A 36 7.56 5.34 1.37
CA ARG A 36 8.47 4.78 0.35
C ARG A 36 7.68 3.90 -0.62
N HIS A 37 8.19 3.75 -1.84
CA HIS A 37 7.66 2.77 -2.79
C HIS A 37 7.91 1.35 -2.27
N ARG A 38 6.85 0.56 -2.11
CA ARG A 38 6.87 -0.84 -1.69
C ARG A 38 6.30 -1.74 -2.78
N LEU A 39 6.82 -2.95 -2.90
CA LEU A 39 6.26 -3.98 -3.78
C LEU A 39 5.06 -4.66 -3.12
N LEU A 40 5.16 -4.93 -1.82
CA LEU A 40 4.12 -5.56 -1.02
C LEU A 40 3.21 -4.51 -0.38
N ARG A 41 1.90 -4.68 -0.54
CA ARG A 41 0.89 -3.78 0.04
C ARG A 41 0.97 -3.75 1.57
N SER A 42 1.25 -4.89 2.21
CA SER A 42 1.40 -4.99 3.66
C SER A 42 2.46 -4.05 4.23
N PHE A 43 3.61 -3.91 3.55
CA PHE A 43 4.66 -2.96 3.96
C PHE A 43 4.22 -1.50 3.78
N ALA A 44 3.50 -1.17 2.71
CA ALA A 44 2.96 0.18 2.54
C ALA A 44 1.91 0.52 3.62
N VAL A 45 1.04 -0.44 3.95
CA VAL A 45 0.08 -0.29 5.07
C VAL A 45 0.82 -0.09 6.40
N HIS A 46 1.86 -0.88 6.67
CA HIS A 46 2.66 -0.76 7.89
C HIS A 46 3.31 0.64 8.00
N ASP A 47 3.94 1.12 6.93
CA ASP A 47 4.56 2.45 6.88
C ASP A 47 3.52 3.54 7.21
N ALA A 48 2.30 3.45 6.65
CA ALA A 48 1.23 4.42 6.90
C ALA A 48 0.77 4.45 8.36
N LEU A 49 0.55 3.28 8.95
CA LEU A 49 0.08 3.14 10.33
C LEU A 49 1.14 3.58 11.33
N MET A 50 2.42 3.24 11.08
CA MET A 50 3.53 3.69 11.91
C MET A 50 3.69 5.20 11.87
N HIS A 51 3.62 5.81 10.69
CA HIS A 51 3.65 7.26 10.57
C HIS A 51 2.48 7.92 11.30
N ALA A 52 1.26 7.43 11.10
CA ALA A 52 0.06 7.95 11.77
C ALA A 52 0.18 7.91 13.30
N ALA A 53 0.66 6.79 13.84
CA ALA A 53 0.87 6.64 15.28
C ALA A 53 1.96 7.60 15.82
N GLN A 54 3.09 7.73 15.13
CA GLN A 54 4.20 8.59 15.56
C GLN A 54 3.86 10.08 15.47
N SER A 55 3.24 10.50 14.38
CA SER A 55 2.91 11.91 14.11
C SER A 55 1.54 12.34 14.65
N ARG A 56 0.81 11.43 15.31
CA ARG A 56 -0.58 11.63 15.77
C ARG A 56 -1.50 12.13 14.63
N CYS A 57 -1.23 11.68 13.39
CA CYS A 57 -2.06 11.95 12.21
C CYS A 57 -3.05 10.81 11.96
N ARG A 58 -3.93 10.96 10.97
CA ARG A 58 -4.85 9.89 10.56
C ARG A 58 -4.40 9.25 9.25
N PRO A 59 -4.46 7.92 9.11
CA PRO A 59 -4.17 7.26 7.85
C PRO A 59 -5.02 7.83 6.70
N GLY A 60 -4.42 7.95 5.50
CA GLY A 60 -5.13 8.43 4.32
C GLY A 60 -6.21 7.45 3.83
N VAL A 61 -7.15 7.95 3.02
CA VAL A 61 -8.16 7.13 2.33
C VAL A 61 -8.16 7.52 0.84
N PRO A 62 -7.70 6.66 -0.07
CA PRO A 62 -7.17 5.30 0.16
C PRO A 62 -5.81 5.32 0.88
N LEU A 63 -5.59 4.33 1.76
CA LEU A 63 -4.37 4.21 2.57
C LEU A 63 -3.11 3.90 1.74
N VAL A 64 -3.31 3.17 0.64
CA VAL A 64 -2.26 2.77 -0.28
C VAL A 64 -2.68 3.18 -1.67
N CYS A 65 -1.80 3.90 -2.36
CA CYS A 65 -1.97 4.29 -3.76
C CYS A 65 -1.10 3.37 -4.62
N ASP A 66 -1.71 2.76 -5.63
CA ASP A 66 -1.00 2.01 -6.65
C ASP A 66 -0.59 2.98 -7.76
N LYS A 67 0.72 3.14 -7.97
CA LYS A 67 1.24 3.98 -9.06
C LYS A 67 1.50 3.12 -10.29
N PRO A 68 0.97 3.48 -11.47
CA PRO A 68 1.27 2.74 -12.69
C PRO A 68 2.78 2.80 -12.99
N PRO A 69 3.34 1.75 -13.62
CA PRO A 69 4.71 1.80 -14.11
C PRO A 69 4.85 2.92 -15.15
N ILE A 70 5.92 3.71 -15.02
CA ILE A 70 6.36 4.74 -15.99
C ILE A 70 7.00 4.10 -17.21
#